data_AF-L8DAK5-F1
#
_entry.id   AF-L8DAK5-F1
#
_cell.length_a   1.000
_cell.length_b   1.000
_cell.length_c   1.000
_cell.angle_alpha   90.00
_cell.angle_beta   90.00
_cell.angle_gamma   90.00
#
_symmetry.space_group_name_H-M   'P 1'
#
loop_
_entity.id
_entity.type
_entity.pdbx_description
1 polymer ?
#
loop_
_entity_poly.entity_id
_entity_poly.type
_entity_poly.pdbx_seq_one_letter_code
_entity_poly.pdbx_strand_id
1 'polypeptide(L)'
;MSNPTPHNSGTTITRECLVVSRTLAADPAKIFAVLTDPDRHQDTEPGDWVRAAVDANPITAMGQVFAVNMFLDAAGGGATTWRRRTKALP
;
A
#
# COMPACT_ATOMS: atom_id res chain seq x y z
N MET A 1 39.07 -17.90 -33.53
CA MET A 1 38.79 -17.00 -32.39
C MET A 1 37.45 -16.33 -32.68
N SER A 2 36.37 -16.83 -32.08
CA SER A 2 35.02 -16.29 -32.31
C SER A 2 34.71 -15.23 -31.26
N ASN A 3 34.35 -14.03 -31.71
CA ASN A 3 33.84 -12.96 -30.85
C ASN A 3 32.34 -13.21 -30.58
N PRO A 4 31.82 -13.10 -29.35
CA PRO A 4 30.39 -13.17 -29.11
C PRO A 4 29.75 -11.83 -29.49
N THR A 5 28.67 -11.90 -30.25
CA THR A 5 27.78 -10.78 -30.53
C THR A 5 27.09 -10.35 -29.22
N PRO A 6 27.15 -9.08 -28.80
CA PRO A 6 26.34 -8.64 -27.67
C PRO A 6 24.86 -8.60 -28.09
N HIS A 7 24.02 -9.44 -27.47
CA HIS A 7 22.57 -9.24 -27.53
C HIS A 7 22.20 -8.18 -26.47
N ASN A 8 22.20 -6.90 -26.84
CA ASN A 8 21.51 -5.90 -26.03
C ASN A 8 20.03 -5.95 -26.40
N SER A 9 19.30 -6.91 -25.84
CA SER A 9 17.84 -6.89 -25.84
C SER A 9 17.41 -5.91 -24.75
N GLY A 10 17.37 -4.62 -25.08
CA GLY A 10 16.84 -3.59 -24.20
C GLY A 10 15.36 -3.85 -23.94
N THR A 11 15.04 -4.56 -22.86
CA THR A 11 13.67 -4.68 -22.38
C THR A 11 13.21 -3.31 -21.91
N THR A 12 12.36 -2.66 -22.70
CA THR A 12 11.55 -1.53 -22.22
C THR A 12 10.67 -2.03 -21.09
N ILE A 13 11.01 -1.69 -19.84
CA ILE A 13 10.12 -1.94 -18.71
C ILE A 13 9.01 -0.90 -18.77
N THR A 14 7.82 -1.32 -19.19
CA THR A 14 6.63 -0.50 -19.03
C THR A 14 6.32 -0.37 -17.53
N ARG A 15 6.33 0.85 -16.98
CA ARG A 15 5.83 1.10 -15.62
C ARG A 15 4.32 1.19 -15.65
N GLU A 16 3.65 0.24 -15.01
CA GLU A 16 2.22 0.34 -14.74
C GLU A 16 1.97 1.50 -13.76
N CYS A 17 1.08 2.42 -14.13
CA CYS A 17 0.71 3.57 -13.32
C CYS A 17 -0.80 3.80 -13.42
N LEU A 18 -1.47 3.82 -12.27
CA LEU A 18 -2.88 4.22 -12.16
C LEU A 18 -2.94 5.54 -11.40
N VAL A 19 -3.53 6.56 -12.03
CA VAL A 19 -3.78 7.87 -11.40
C VAL A 19 -5.28 8.06 -11.28
N VAL A 20 -5.76 8.32 -10.06
CA VAL A 20 -7.16 8.59 -9.75
C VAL A 20 -7.23 9.90 -8.97
N SER A 21 -8.17 10.77 -9.34
CA SER A 21 -8.40 12.04 -8.66
C SER A 21 -9.85 12.14 -8.19
N ARG A 22 -10.05 12.64 -6.96
CA ARG A 22 -11.37 12.95 -6.40
C ARG A 22 -11.29 14.21 -5.55
N THR A 23 -12.22 15.14 -5.75
CA THR A 23 -12.37 16.32 -4.90
C THR A 23 -13.31 16.01 -3.74
N LEU A 24 -12.89 16.36 -2.52
CA LEU A 24 -13.69 16.23 -1.31
C LEU A 24 -13.89 17.62 -0.69
N ALA A 25 -15.12 17.95 -0.29
CA ALA A 25 -15.43 19.18 0.43
C ALA A 25 -15.05 19.03 1.92
N ALA A 26 -13.76 18.86 2.19
CA ALA A 26 -13.22 18.68 3.54
C ALA A 26 -11.89 19.42 3.67
N ASP A 27 -11.57 19.84 4.90
CA ASP A 27 -10.26 20.37 5.23
C ASP A 27 -9.18 19.28 5.04
N PRO A 28 -8.03 19.57 4.43
CA PRO A 28 -6.96 18.60 4.24
C PRO A 28 -6.53 17.90 5.54
N ALA A 29 -6.49 18.60 6.68
CA ALA A 29 -6.12 18.02 7.96
C ALA A 29 -7.09 16.91 8.38
N LYS A 30 -8.38 17.04 8.06
CA LYS A 30 -9.38 15.98 8.34
C LYS A 30 -9.16 14.75 7.46
N ILE A 31 -8.75 14.96 6.21
CA ILE A 31 -8.42 13.87 5.29
C ILE A 31 -7.18 13.13 5.80
N PHE A 32 -6.11 13.86 6.15
CA PHE A 32 -4.90 13.26 6.68
C PHE A 32 -5.13 12.55 8.01
N ALA A 33 -5.95 13.09 8.91
CA ALA A 33 -6.30 12.42 10.16
C ALA A 33 -6.88 11.01 9.93
N VAL A 34 -7.75 10.84 8.92
CA VAL A 34 -8.27 9.52 8.53
C VAL A 34 -7.18 8.63 7.94
N LEU A 35 -6.33 9.18 7.07
CA LEU A 35 -5.28 8.42 6.39
C LEU A 35 -4.11 8.02 7.30
N THR A 36 -3.94 8.69 8.43
CA THR A 36 -2.88 8.41 9.41
C THR A 36 -3.33 7.55 10.58
N ASP A 37 -4.63 7.29 10.71
CA ASP A 37 -5.21 6.49 11.79
C ASP A 37 -5.36 5.02 11.33
N PRO A 38 -4.53 4.09 11.86
CA PRO A 38 -4.60 2.66 11.51
C PRO A 38 -5.99 2.04 11.68
N ASP A 39 -6.80 2.48 12.64
CA ASP A 39 -8.13 1.91 12.89
C ASP A 39 -9.17 2.35 11.84
N ARG A 40 -8.90 3.48 11.18
CA ARG A 40 -9.75 4.03 10.12
C ARG A 40 -9.38 3.51 8.74
N HIS A 41 -8.30 2.74 8.61
CA HIS A 41 -7.88 2.21 7.31
C HIS A 41 -8.91 1.25 6.68
N GLN A 42 -9.70 0.53 7.49
CA GLN A 42 -10.79 -0.32 7.00
C GLN A 42 -11.84 0.47 6.18
N ASP A 43 -12.08 1.74 6.52
CA ASP A 43 -13.07 2.59 5.82
C ASP A 43 -12.69 2.89 4.36
N THR A 44 -11.40 2.75 4.04
CA THR A 44 -10.87 3.01 2.69
C THR A 44 -10.86 1.76 1.80
N GLU A 45 -11.28 0.62 2.36
CA GLU A 45 -11.26 -0.69 1.71
C GLU A 45 -12.69 -1.24 1.60
N PRO A 46 -13.31 -1.22 0.41
CA PRO A 46 -14.71 -1.58 0.25
C PRO A 46 -14.99 -3.10 0.27
N GLY A 47 -13.97 -3.95 0.23
CA GLY A 47 -14.08 -5.41 0.15
C GLY A 47 -14.29 -6.12 1.49
N ASP A 48 -14.27 -5.42 2.62
CA ASP A 48 -14.39 -5.99 3.99
C ASP A 48 -13.30 -7.02 4.33
N TRP A 49 -12.11 -6.88 3.73
CA TRP A 49 -10.99 -7.78 3.99
C TRP A 49 -10.00 -7.21 5.00
N VAL A 50 -10.05 -5.90 5.28
CA VAL A 50 -9.32 -5.26 6.38
C VAL A 50 -10.22 -5.21 7.61
N ARG A 51 -9.73 -5.70 8.76
CA ARG A 51 -10.53 -5.82 9.98
C ARG A 51 -10.21 -4.79 11.05
N ALA A 52 -8.99 -4.83 11.57
CA ALA A 52 -8.58 -3.98 12.67
C ALA A 52 -7.07 -3.75 12.61
N ALA A 53 -6.61 -2.62 13.14
CA ALA A 53 -5.18 -2.42 13.33
C ALA A 53 -4.62 -3.43 14.35
N VAL A 54 -3.36 -3.80 14.16
CA VAL A 54 -2.59 -4.50 15.19
C VAL A 54 -2.12 -3.51 16.26
N ASP A 55 -1.83 -2.27 15.85
CA ASP A 55 -1.51 -1.12 16.70
C ASP A 55 -2.21 0.11 16.12
N ALA A 56 -2.96 0.82 16.95
CA ALA A 56 -3.74 2.01 16.61
C ALA A 56 -2.94 3.32 16.70
N ASN A 57 -1.65 3.27 17.05
CA ASN A 57 -0.81 4.45 17.10
C ASN A 57 -0.78 5.18 15.75
N PRO A 58 -1.02 6.51 15.71
CA PRO A 58 -1.03 7.26 14.46
C PRO A 58 0.30 7.17 13.69
N ILE A 59 0.18 7.17 12.37
CA ILE A 59 1.31 7.27 11.45
C ILE A 59 1.78 8.73 11.43
N THR A 60 3.01 8.97 11.87
CA THR A 60 3.56 10.33 12.07
C THR A 60 4.82 10.61 11.28
N ALA A 61 5.46 9.57 10.72
CA ALA A 61 6.74 9.71 10.01
C ALA A 61 6.76 8.97 8.67
N MET A 62 7.57 9.50 7.75
CA MET A 62 7.85 8.82 6.48
C MET A 62 8.56 7.49 6.74
N GLY A 63 8.18 6.45 6.00
CA GLY A 63 8.76 5.11 6.13
C GLY A 63 8.25 4.31 7.34
N GLN A 64 7.38 4.88 8.17
CA GLN A 64 6.71 4.14 9.24
C GLN A 64 5.82 3.04 8.65
N VAL A 65 5.86 1.88 9.30
CA VAL A 65 5.04 0.71 8.95
C VAL A 65 4.01 0.50 10.05
N PHE A 66 2.79 0.18 9.66
CA PHE A 66 1.73 -0.29 10.55
C PHE A 66 1.17 -1.60 10.00
N ALA A 67 0.50 -2.38 10.84
CA ALA A 67 -0.08 -3.67 10.47
C ALA A 67 -1.59 -3.67 10.74
N VAL A 68 -2.32 -4.38 9.89
CA VAL A 68 -3.76 -4.62 10.02
C VAL A 68 -4.03 -6.12 9.93
N ASN A 69 -4.99 -6.58 10.70
CA ASN A 69 -5.55 -7.90 10.55
C ASN A 69 -6.40 -7.94 9.29
N MET A 70 -6.17 -8.95 8.46
CA MET A 70 -6.94 -9.17 7.24
C MET A 70 -7.70 -10.50 7.32
N PHE A 71 -8.85 -10.56 6.68
CA PHE A 71 -9.67 -11.75 6.60
C PHE A 71 -10.18 -11.95 5.18
N LEU A 72 -10.01 -13.17 4.67
CA LEU A 72 -10.57 -13.60 3.40
C LEU A 72 -10.89 -15.09 3.53
N ASP A 73 -12.17 -15.45 3.38
CA ASP A 73 -12.61 -16.85 3.49
C ASP A 73 -11.89 -17.77 2.49
N ALA A 74 -11.70 -17.30 1.26
CA ALA A 74 -10.98 -18.03 0.22
C ALA A 74 -9.50 -18.30 0.56
N ALA A 75 -8.93 -17.60 1.55
CA ALA A 75 -7.56 -17.80 2.01
C ALA A 75 -7.45 -18.75 3.21
N GLY A 76 -8.54 -19.40 3.65
CA GLY A 76 -8.50 -20.41 4.72
C GLY A 76 -8.59 -19.85 6.16
N GLY A 77 -8.98 -18.58 6.33
CA GLY A 77 -9.26 -17.97 7.63
C GLY A 77 -8.04 -17.35 8.32
N GLY A 78 -8.19 -16.10 8.78
CA GLY A 78 -7.30 -15.43 9.73
C GLY A 78 -5.84 -15.24 9.28
N ALA A 79 -5.59 -14.76 8.06
CA ALA A 79 -4.24 -14.40 7.67
C ALA A 79 -3.85 -13.05 8.32
N THR A 80 -3.04 -13.07 9.37
CA THR A 80 -2.22 -11.91 9.75
C THR A 80 -1.27 -11.63 8.58
N THR A 81 -1.73 -10.85 7.61
CA THR A 81 -0.92 -10.47 6.45
C THR A 81 -0.23 -9.16 6.77
N TRP A 82 1.10 -9.19 6.77
CA TRP A 82 1.93 -7.99 6.91
C TRP A 82 1.95 -7.24 5.58
N ARG A 83 1.28 -6.10 5.48
CA ARG A 83 1.40 -5.20 4.31
C ARG A 83 2.57 -4.23 4.54
N ARG A 84 3.75 -4.56 3.98
CA ARG A 84 4.91 -3.65 3.91
C ARG A 84 4.64 -2.55 2.88
N ARG A 85 4.52 -1.28 3.31
CA ARG A 85 4.70 -0.12 2.41
C ARG A 85 5.99 0.61 2.77
N THR A 86 7.04 0.38 1.98
CA THR A 86 8.27 1.19 2.00
C THR A 86 8.30 2.03 0.74
N LYS A 87 8.31 3.36 0.87
CA LYS A 87 8.75 4.22 -0.22
C LYS A 87 10.19 4.63 0.08
N ALA A 88 11.13 4.05 -0.65
CA ALA A 88 12.49 4.55 -0.69
C ALA A 88 12.52 5.97 -1.32
N LEU A 89 13.40 6.80 -0.81
CA LEU A 89 13.80 8.08 -1.41
C LEU A 89 15.16 8.49 -0.82
N PRO A 90 16.03 9.08 -1.64
CA PRO A 90 16.65 8.53 -2.86
C PRO A 90 17.75 7.49 -2.56
#